data_AF-A0A6N9B9I7-F1
#
_entry.id   AF-A0A6N9B9I7-F1
#
_cell.length_a   1.000
_cell.length_b   1.000
_cell.length_c   1.000
_cell.angle_alpha   90.00
_cell.angle_beta   90.00
_cell.angle_gamma   90.00
#
_symmetry.space_group_name_H-M   'P 1'
#
loop_
_entity.id
_entity.type
_entity.pdbx_description
1 polymer ?
#
loop_
_entity_poly.entity_id
_entity_poly.type
_entity_poly.pdbx_seq_one_letter_code
_entity_poly.pdbx_strand_id
1 'polypeptide(L)'
;MSTLTLYKSAIANKYNEAGMVSPTRSPKVSAVLKGLARYRGQPPRRVKALRDHHVLQMLELCGTSLIGVRDKAILAVGFAAALRRSEICGLMISDIEIIPPIDRWDTKKMFITIRKSKTDQFSKSYRIAVPQGRRIRPIDRLQDWISASGITQGHLFRTMRRGSVINGNPLHHSDIPRLVKKYSKAIGINPNEVSGHSLRAGFITSAAVHNARMDKIMEITRHTNPSTVIRYIRDADVFRDHAGENFL
;
A
#
# COMPACT_ATOMS: atom_id res chain seq x y z
N MET A 1 21.75 -2.90 -3.23
CA MET A 1 22.08 -1.51 -2.82
C MET A 1 21.24 -1.01 -1.64
N SER A 2 19.92 -1.22 -1.62
CA SER A 2 19.01 -0.75 -0.55
C SER A 2 19.51 -1.01 0.89
N THR A 3 19.98 -2.23 1.19
CA THR A 3 20.50 -2.59 2.52
C THR A 3 21.73 -1.79 2.93
N LEU A 4 22.71 -1.61 2.04
CA LEU A 4 23.93 -0.84 2.31
C LEU A 4 23.62 0.64 2.55
N THR A 5 22.67 1.20 1.79
CA THR A 5 22.20 2.57 1.99
C THR A 5 21.50 2.72 3.34
N LEU A 6 20.69 1.74 3.74
CA LEU A 6 20.03 1.73 5.05
C LEU A 6 21.06 1.71 6.20
N TYR A 7 22.05 0.82 6.14
CA TYR A 7 23.12 0.77 7.15
C TYR A 7 23.93 2.06 7.19
N LYS A 8 24.26 2.65 6.02
CA LYS A 8 24.91 3.97 5.95
C LYS A 8 24.10 5.03 6.69
N SER A 9 22.79 5.11 6.42
CA SER A 9 21.90 6.08 7.09
C SER A 9 21.77 5.82 8.59
N ALA A 10 21.67 4.57 9.02
CA ALA A 10 21.60 4.22 10.43
C ALA A 10 22.87 4.62 11.20
N ILE A 11 24.06 4.34 10.62
CA ILE A 11 25.34 4.77 11.18
C ILE A 11 25.42 6.30 11.20
N ALA A 12 25.01 6.98 10.12
CA ALA A 12 24.97 8.44 10.09
C ALA A 12 24.12 9.03 11.22
N ASN A 13 22.93 8.48 11.41
CA ASN A 13 22.01 8.95 12.44
C ASN A 13 22.59 8.79 13.84
N LYS A 14 23.13 7.60 14.16
CA LYS A 14 23.72 7.33 15.48
C LYS A 14 24.86 8.27 15.84
N TYR A 15 25.70 8.65 14.88
CA TYR A 15 26.78 9.61 15.11
C TYR A 15 26.23 11.03 15.30
N ASN A 16 25.27 11.45 14.47
CA ASN A 16 24.67 12.77 14.61
C ASN A 16 23.95 12.93 15.96
N GLU A 17 23.23 11.90 16.43
CA GLU A 17 22.59 11.87 17.75
C GLU A 17 23.60 11.99 18.89
N ALA A 18 24.80 11.44 18.72
CA ALA A 18 25.91 11.58 19.66
C ALA A 18 26.68 12.90 19.51
N GLY A 19 26.25 13.82 18.64
CA GLY A 19 26.96 15.08 18.34
C GLY A 19 28.29 14.88 17.61
N MET A 20 28.55 13.69 17.07
CA MET A 20 29.80 13.31 16.42
C MET A 20 29.72 13.39 14.89
N VAL A 21 30.85 13.64 14.24
CA VAL A 21 30.93 13.60 12.77
C VAL A 21 30.80 12.15 12.29
N SER A 22 29.80 11.88 11.47
CA SER A 22 29.61 10.53 10.94
C SER A 22 30.74 10.10 9.98
N PRO A 23 31.32 8.89 10.15
CA PRO A 23 32.33 8.35 9.24
C PRO A 23 31.78 8.07 7.84
N THR A 24 30.45 7.98 7.70
CA THR A 24 29.78 7.71 6.42
C THR A 24 29.80 8.90 5.45
N ARG A 25 30.19 10.09 5.93
CA ARG A 25 30.40 11.30 5.12
C ARG A 25 31.76 11.29 4.41
N SER A 26 32.67 10.38 4.77
CA SER A 26 33.98 10.28 4.13
C SER A 26 33.86 10.08 2.60
N PRO A 27 34.66 10.80 1.79
CA PRO A 27 34.73 10.59 0.34
C PRO A 27 35.05 9.13 -0.03
N LYS A 28 35.89 8.45 0.75
CA LYS A 28 36.25 7.04 0.54
C LYS A 28 35.02 6.12 0.65
N VAL A 29 34.20 6.29 1.68
CA VAL A 29 32.96 5.52 1.87
C VAL A 29 32.00 5.76 0.71
N SER A 30 31.85 7.02 0.29
CA SER A 30 30.97 7.36 -0.84
C SER A 30 31.47 6.79 -2.18
N ALA A 31 32.78 6.79 -2.42
CA ALA A 31 33.39 6.20 -3.61
C ALA A 31 33.21 4.68 -3.66
N VAL A 32 33.45 3.97 -2.55
CA VAL A 32 33.24 2.52 -2.44
C VAL A 32 31.78 2.16 -2.69
N LEU A 33 30.83 2.88 -2.08
CA LEU A 33 29.41 2.63 -2.30
C LEU A 33 28.96 2.89 -3.75
N LYS A 34 29.50 3.93 -4.41
CA LYS A 34 29.29 4.18 -5.84
C LYS A 34 29.91 3.08 -6.72
N GLY A 35 31.10 2.59 -6.37
CA GLY A 35 31.75 1.46 -7.03
C GLY A 35 30.92 0.17 -6.92
N LEU A 36 30.48 -0.17 -5.72
CA LEU A 36 29.60 -1.32 -5.46
C LEU A 36 28.25 -1.20 -6.16
N ALA A 37 27.70 0.02 -6.28
CA ALA A 37 26.47 0.26 -7.03
C ALA A 37 26.64 -0.09 -8.52
N ARG A 38 27.76 0.35 -9.12
CA ARG A 38 28.12 0.06 -10.51
C ARG A 38 28.39 -1.43 -10.72
N TYR A 39 29.21 -2.03 -9.87
CA TYR A 39 29.55 -3.45 -9.92
C TYR A 39 28.31 -4.34 -9.79
N ARG A 40 27.41 -4.00 -8.86
CA ARG A 40 26.20 -4.80 -8.65
C ARG A 40 25.14 -4.60 -9.70
N GLY A 41 25.14 -3.50 -10.46
CA GLY A 41 24.42 -3.20 -11.73
C GLY A 41 22.91 -3.49 -11.83
N GLN A 42 22.34 -4.25 -10.91
CA GLN A 42 21.03 -4.83 -11.00
C GLN A 42 20.02 -3.79 -10.53
N PRO A 43 19.01 -3.49 -11.35
CA PRO A 43 17.91 -2.66 -10.91
C PRO A 43 17.30 -3.30 -9.65
N PRO A 44 16.89 -2.49 -8.65
CA PRO A 44 16.29 -3.03 -7.44
C PRO A 44 15.10 -3.91 -7.81
N ARG A 45 15.07 -5.14 -7.27
CA ARG A 45 13.97 -6.09 -7.48
C ARG A 45 12.65 -5.40 -7.18
N ARG A 46 11.84 -5.19 -8.22
CA ARG A 46 10.51 -4.59 -8.10
C ARG A 46 9.52 -5.69 -7.79
N VAL A 47 8.60 -5.39 -6.89
CA VAL A 47 7.47 -6.27 -6.63
C VAL A 47 6.42 -6.04 -7.71
N LYS A 48 5.77 -7.11 -8.15
CA LYS A 48 4.67 -7.07 -9.12
C LYS A 48 3.51 -6.25 -8.55
N ALA A 49 2.99 -5.35 -9.37
CA ALA A 49 1.85 -4.52 -9.04
C ALA A 49 0.54 -5.33 -9.16
N LEU A 50 -0.22 -5.41 -8.08
CA LEU A 50 -1.52 -6.09 -8.07
C LEU A 50 -2.60 -5.10 -8.52
N ARG A 51 -2.77 -4.97 -9.84
CA ARG A 51 -3.78 -4.11 -10.47
C ARG A 51 -5.22 -4.47 -10.08
N ASP A 52 -6.14 -3.56 -10.36
CA ASP A 52 -7.59 -3.66 -10.10
C ASP A 52 -8.22 -5.03 -10.42
N HIS A 53 -7.98 -5.59 -11.61
CA HIS A 53 -8.51 -6.90 -12.00
C HIS A 53 -7.96 -8.05 -11.15
N HIS A 54 -6.67 -8.01 -10.75
CA HIS A 54 -6.13 -9.00 -9.83
C HIS A 54 -6.82 -8.91 -8.47
N VAL A 55 -7.06 -7.69 -7.97
CA VAL A 55 -7.77 -7.51 -6.70
C VAL A 55 -9.18 -8.05 -6.79
N LEU A 56 -9.89 -7.85 -7.91
CA LEU A 56 -11.22 -8.42 -8.11
C LEU A 56 -11.21 -9.95 -8.06
N GLN A 57 -10.29 -10.59 -8.77
CA GLN A 57 -10.11 -12.05 -8.71
C GLN A 57 -9.79 -12.53 -7.29
N MET A 58 -8.96 -11.80 -6.53
CA MET A 58 -8.66 -12.15 -5.13
C MET A 58 -9.89 -12.04 -4.23
N LEU A 59 -10.73 -11.01 -4.42
CA LEU A 59 -11.94 -10.79 -3.63
C LEU A 59 -12.97 -11.91 -3.84
N GLU A 60 -13.07 -12.46 -5.04
CA GLU A 60 -13.94 -13.61 -5.35
C GLU A 60 -13.51 -14.89 -4.62
N LEU A 61 -12.20 -15.06 -4.41
CA LEU A 61 -11.63 -16.22 -3.73
C LEU A 61 -11.61 -16.10 -2.21
N CYS A 62 -11.88 -14.92 -1.66
CA CYS A 62 -12.09 -14.77 -0.23
C CYS A 62 -13.42 -15.45 0.14
N GLY A 63 -13.36 -16.46 1.00
CA GLY A 63 -14.54 -17.17 1.49
C GLY A 63 -15.48 -16.29 2.33
N THR A 64 -16.57 -16.88 2.81
CA THR A 64 -17.59 -16.23 3.66
C THR A 64 -17.30 -16.35 5.16
N SER A 65 -16.27 -17.09 5.55
CA SER A 65 -15.83 -17.15 6.94
C SER A 65 -15.38 -15.79 7.45
N LEU A 66 -15.36 -15.60 8.77
CA LEU A 66 -14.94 -14.34 9.38
C LEU A 66 -13.53 -13.87 8.94
N ILE A 67 -12.61 -14.82 8.74
CA ILE A 67 -11.28 -14.55 8.16
C ILE A 67 -11.40 -14.10 6.69
N GLY A 68 -12.25 -14.76 5.91
CA GLY A 68 -12.50 -14.38 4.51
C GLY A 68 -13.08 -12.97 4.39
N VAL A 69 -14.05 -12.61 5.23
CA VAL A 69 -14.65 -11.27 5.28
C VAL A 69 -13.58 -10.22 5.65
N ARG A 70 -12.76 -10.49 6.68
CA ARG A 70 -11.64 -9.62 7.04
C ARG A 70 -10.67 -9.43 5.88
N ASP A 71 -10.29 -10.52 5.22
CA ASP A 71 -9.33 -10.49 4.14
C ASP A 71 -9.88 -9.71 2.92
N LYS A 72 -11.18 -9.81 2.61
CA LYS A 72 -11.86 -8.96 1.60
C LYS A 72 -11.73 -7.49 1.95
N ALA A 73 -12.05 -7.11 3.19
CA ALA A 73 -11.95 -5.74 3.66
C ALA A 73 -10.52 -5.20 3.55
N ILE A 74 -9.52 -5.99 3.97
CA ILE A 74 -8.10 -5.62 3.88
C ILE A 74 -7.66 -5.39 2.43
N LEU A 75 -7.99 -6.31 1.51
CA LEU A 75 -7.62 -6.19 0.10
C LEU A 75 -8.30 -4.97 -0.54
N ALA A 76 -9.60 -4.81 -0.31
CA ALA A 76 -10.38 -3.73 -0.92
C ALA A 76 -9.95 -2.35 -0.40
N VAL A 77 -9.87 -2.17 0.93
CA VAL A 77 -9.47 -0.90 1.55
C VAL A 77 -7.99 -0.60 1.30
N GLY A 78 -7.12 -1.61 1.46
CA GLY A 78 -5.68 -1.48 1.24
C GLY A 78 -5.34 -1.06 -0.19
N PHE A 79 -6.08 -1.57 -1.19
CA PHE A 79 -5.96 -1.12 -2.57
C PHE A 79 -6.56 0.27 -2.77
N ALA A 80 -7.83 0.48 -2.40
CA ALA A 80 -8.57 1.71 -2.72
C ALA A 80 -7.98 2.98 -2.08
N ALA A 81 -7.40 2.87 -0.87
CA ALA A 81 -6.72 3.97 -0.20
C ALA A 81 -5.18 3.94 -0.39
N ALA A 82 -4.68 3.06 -1.26
CA ALA A 82 -3.26 2.87 -1.55
C ALA A 82 -2.39 2.74 -0.29
N LEU A 83 -2.86 2.01 0.73
CA LEU A 83 -2.25 1.97 2.04
C LEU A 83 -0.95 1.17 2.07
N ARG A 84 -0.02 1.59 2.93
CA ARG A 84 1.15 0.78 3.30
C ARG A 84 0.72 -0.30 4.29
N ARG A 85 1.43 -1.42 4.32
CA ARG A 85 1.18 -2.53 5.25
C ARG A 85 1.06 -2.08 6.72
N SER A 86 1.90 -1.14 7.16
CA SER A 86 1.91 -0.66 8.54
C SER A 86 0.71 0.23 8.85
N GLU A 87 0.21 0.96 7.85
CA GLU A 87 -1.00 1.77 7.97
C GLU A 87 -2.22 0.86 8.09
N ILE A 88 -2.31 -0.19 7.27
CA ILE A 88 -3.40 -1.20 7.39
C ILE A 88 -3.42 -1.81 8.79
N CYS A 89 -2.27 -2.25 9.32
CA CYS A 89 -2.17 -2.79 10.67
C CYS A 89 -2.51 -1.77 11.77
N GLY A 90 -2.23 -0.48 11.53
CA GLY A 90 -2.40 0.59 12.50
C GLY A 90 -3.79 1.23 12.52
N LEU A 91 -4.61 1.02 11.50
CA LEU A 91 -5.94 1.63 11.39
C LEU A 91 -6.82 1.32 12.59
N MET A 92 -7.48 2.36 13.10
CA MET A 92 -8.49 2.26 14.15
C MET A 92 -9.89 2.48 13.59
N ILE A 93 -10.92 2.03 14.33
CA ILE A 93 -12.32 2.34 14.00
C ILE A 93 -12.53 3.86 13.92
N SER A 94 -11.92 4.63 14.83
CA SER A 94 -12.02 6.09 14.86
C SER A 94 -11.29 6.80 13.71
N ASP A 95 -10.54 6.07 12.86
CA ASP A 95 -9.95 6.63 11.65
C ASP A 95 -10.89 6.58 10.44
N ILE A 96 -12.02 5.89 10.57
CA ILE A 96 -12.97 5.66 9.48
C ILE A 96 -14.20 6.53 9.69
N GLU A 97 -14.50 7.34 8.70
CA GLU A 97 -15.72 8.15 8.64
C GLU A 97 -16.47 7.79 7.36
N ILE A 98 -17.59 7.08 7.49
CA ILE A 98 -18.44 6.71 6.35
C ILE A 98 -19.52 7.75 6.19
N ILE A 99 -19.62 8.29 4.98
CA ILE A 99 -20.63 9.25 4.56
C ILE A 99 -21.68 8.46 3.75
N PRO A 100 -22.94 8.41 4.22
CA PRO A 100 -24.00 7.74 3.49
C PRO A 100 -24.34 8.48 2.18
N PRO A 101 -24.98 7.81 1.20
CA PRO A 101 -25.49 8.49 0.01
C PRO A 101 -26.54 9.52 0.41
N ILE A 102 -26.53 10.69 -0.24
CA ILE A 102 -27.54 11.74 -0.02
C ILE A 102 -28.84 11.41 -0.77
N ASP A 103 -28.74 10.81 -1.95
CA ASP A 103 -29.86 10.42 -2.80
C ASP A 103 -29.54 9.16 -3.64
N ARG A 104 -30.47 8.78 -4.53
CA ARG A 104 -30.38 7.57 -5.37
C ARG A 104 -29.25 7.58 -6.41
N TRP A 105 -28.73 8.75 -6.75
CA TRP A 105 -27.64 8.94 -7.72
C TRP A 105 -26.28 9.02 -7.03
N ASP A 106 -26.28 9.26 -5.72
CA ASP A 106 -25.08 9.25 -4.90
C ASP A 106 -24.70 7.83 -4.45
N THR A 107 -23.44 7.68 -4.05
CA THR A 107 -22.93 6.45 -3.44
C THR A 107 -22.26 6.76 -2.11
N LYS A 108 -22.10 5.73 -1.28
CA LYS A 108 -21.33 5.85 -0.03
C LYS A 108 -19.93 6.40 -0.35
N LYS A 109 -19.43 7.25 0.54
CA LYS A 109 -18.05 7.74 0.52
C LYS A 109 -17.45 7.47 1.88
N MET A 110 -16.12 7.40 1.97
CA MET A 110 -15.48 7.41 3.27
C MET A 110 -14.25 8.27 3.29
N PHE A 111 -13.96 8.85 4.44
CA PHE A 111 -12.66 9.38 4.76
C PHE A 111 -11.90 8.38 5.62
N ILE A 112 -10.62 8.19 5.31
CA ILE A 112 -9.68 7.43 6.13
C ILE A 112 -8.61 8.39 6.65
N THR A 113 -8.47 8.48 7.96
CA THR A 113 -7.42 9.24 8.62
C THR A 113 -6.20 8.35 8.86
N ILE A 114 -5.08 8.69 8.22
CA ILE A 114 -3.81 8.00 8.43
C ILE A 114 -2.97 8.76 9.45
N ARG A 115 -2.86 8.19 10.64
CA ARG A 115 -1.98 8.67 11.71
C ARG A 115 -0.52 8.35 11.36
N LYS A 116 0.42 9.26 11.66
CA LYS A 116 1.85 8.95 11.60
C LYS A 116 2.25 7.99 12.73
N SER A 117 3.35 7.25 12.54
CA SER A 117 3.91 6.42 13.60
C SER A 117 4.37 7.28 14.77
N LYS A 118 4.32 6.70 15.98
CA LYS A 118 4.58 7.34 17.28
C LYS A 118 5.93 8.12 17.40
N THR A 119 6.86 7.92 16.47
CA THR A 119 8.21 8.53 16.42
C THR A 119 8.29 9.88 15.69
N ASP A 120 7.22 10.40 15.10
CA ASP A 120 7.26 11.63 14.31
C ASP A 120 6.14 12.59 14.73
N GLN A 121 6.39 13.31 15.84
CA GLN A 121 5.41 14.19 16.51
C GLN A 121 5.09 15.49 15.75
N PHE A 122 5.87 15.86 14.73
CA PHE A 122 5.73 17.14 14.01
C PHE A 122 4.96 17.03 12.70
N SER A 123 4.32 15.91 12.45
CA SER A 123 3.80 15.58 11.13
C SER A 123 2.29 15.61 11.02
N LYS A 124 1.80 16.34 10.01
CA LYS A 124 0.37 16.42 9.65
C LYS A 124 -0.21 15.01 9.39
N SER A 125 -1.36 14.71 10.00
CA SER A 125 -2.17 13.54 9.63
C SER A 125 -2.69 13.71 8.20
N TYR A 126 -2.95 12.60 7.51
CA TYR A 126 -3.50 12.62 6.16
C TYR A 126 -4.94 12.10 6.18
N ARG A 127 -5.88 12.86 5.63
CA ARG A 127 -7.26 12.42 5.42
C ARG A 127 -7.43 12.09 3.94
N ILE A 128 -7.76 10.84 3.64
CA ILE A 128 -7.88 10.32 2.26
C ILE A 128 -9.36 10.10 1.97
N ALA A 129 -9.86 10.67 0.86
CA ALA A 129 -11.19 10.37 0.35
C ALA A 129 -11.17 9.06 -0.45
N VAL A 130 -12.11 8.16 -0.15
CA VAL A 130 -12.28 6.89 -0.86
C VAL A 130 -13.74 6.75 -1.29
N PRO A 131 -14.02 6.69 -2.60
CA PRO A 131 -15.37 6.43 -3.09
C PRO A 131 -15.73 4.95 -2.97
N GLN A 132 -17.03 4.64 -2.95
CA GLN A 132 -17.49 3.25 -3.00
C GLN A 132 -17.09 2.54 -4.29
N GLY A 133 -17.14 3.22 -5.43
CA GLY A 133 -16.88 2.58 -6.72
C GLY A 133 -17.85 1.44 -7.07
N ARG A 134 -17.78 0.92 -8.30
CA ARG A 134 -18.74 -0.07 -8.80
C ARG A 134 -18.30 -1.51 -8.61
N ARG A 135 -16.99 -1.78 -8.73
CA ARG A 135 -16.42 -3.14 -8.77
C ARG A 135 -15.85 -3.58 -7.42
N ILE A 136 -14.84 -2.88 -6.91
CA ILE A 136 -14.13 -3.27 -5.66
C ILE A 136 -14.99 -3.04 -4.41
N ARG A 137 -15.84 -1.99 -4.39
CA ARG A 137 -16.80 -1.71 -3.33
C ARG A 137 -16.19 -1.69 -1.91
N PRO A 138 -15.09 -0.95 -1.66
CA PRO A 138 -14.31 -1.07 -0.43
C PRO A 138 -15.07 -0.67 0.83
N ILE A 139 -16.05 0.24 0.75
CA ILE A 139 -16.85 0.66 1.91
C ILE A 139 -17.81 -0.45 2.31
N ASP A 140 -18.46 -1.12 1.35
CA ASP A 140 -19.30 -2.28 1.66
C ASP A 140 -18.46 -3.40 2.27
N ARG A 141 -17.29 -3.73 1.70
CA ARG A 141 -16.41 -4.78 2.27
C ARG A 141 -15.95 -4.44 3.68
N LEU A 142 -15.68 -3.16 3.94
CA LEU A 142 -15.34 -2.70 5.28
C LEU A 142 -16.52 -2.80 6.24
N GLN A 143 -17.73 -2.42 5.82
CA GLN A 143 -18.95 -2.56 6.61
C GLN A 143 -19.26 -4.03 6.91
N ASP A 144 -19.15 -4.91 5.92
CA ASP A 144 -19.31 -6.37 6.08
C ASP A 144 -18.38 -6.89 7.20
N TRP A 145 -17.13 -6.42 7.24
CA TRP A 145 -16.18 -6.77 8.29
C TRP A 145 -16.54 -6.17 9.65
N ILE A 146 -16.88 -4.88 9.73
CA ILE A 146 -17.24 -4.22 10.99
C ILE A 146 -18.46 -4.93 11.61
N SER A 147 -19.49 -5.20 10.80
CA SER A 147 -20.68 -5.92 11.23
C SER A 147 -20.38 -7.36 11.67
N ALA A 148 -19.63 -8.13 10.87
CA ALA A 148 -19.33 -9.52 11.19
C ALA A 148 -18.38 -9.69 12.39
N SER A 149 -17.50 -8.70 12.63
CA SER A 149 -16.52 -8.72 13.72
C SER A 149 -17.07 -8.18 15.05
N GLY A 150 -18.12 -7.36 15.02
CA GLY A 150 -18.64 -6.67 16.21
C GLY A 150 -17.67 -5.65 16.81
N ILE A 151 -16.63 -5.24 16.08
CA ILE A 151 -15.63 -4.30 16.59
C ILE A 151 -16.19 -2.87 16.56
N THR A 152 -16.33 -2.26 17.73
CA THR A 152 -16.83 -0.89 17.88
C THR A 152 -15.74 0.14 18.20
N GLN A 153 -14.58 -0.29 18.67
CA GLN A 153 -13.47 0.60 19.07
C GLN A 153 -12.09 -0.04 18.88
N GLY A 154 -11.03 0.75 18.98
CA GLY A 154 -9.63 0.29 18.86
C GLY A 154 -9.25 -0.11 17.43
N HIS A 155 -8.33 -1.07 17.30
CA HIS A 155 -7.81 -1.50 15.99
C HIS A 155 -8.89 -2.13 15.11
N LEU A 156 -8.96 -1.65 13.87
CA LEU A 156 -9.92 -2.08 12.85
C LEU A 156 -9.64 -3.52 12.40
N PHE A 157 -8.38 -3.87 12.17
CA PHE A 157 -7.97 -5.22 11.77
C PHE A 157 -7.15 -5.88 12.86
N ARG A 158 -7.63 -7.02 13.34
CA ARG A 158 -7.09 -7.72 14.50
C ARG A 158 -6.63 -9.13 14.17
N THR A 159 -5.70 -9.64 14.98
CA THR A 159 -5.28 -11.05 14.90
C THR A 159 -6.43 -11.98 15.29
N MET A 160 -6.46 -13.16 14.70
CA MET A 160 -7.48 -14.17 14.96
C MET A 160 -6.81 -15.52 15.14
N ARG A 161 -7.28 -16.32 16.11
CA ARG A 161 -6.90 -17.74 16.17
C ARG A 161 -7.65 -18.53 15.10
N ARG A 162 -7.19 -19.75 14.78
CA ARG A 162 -7.96 -20.68 13.95
C ARG A 162 -9.32 -20.90 14.62
N GLY A 163 -10.42 -20.55 13.95
CA GLY A 163 -11.77 -20.74 14.49
C GLY A 163 -12.42 -19.49 15.11
N SER A 164 -12.34 -18.34 14.45
CA SER A 164 -13.28 -17.20 14.63
C SER A 164 -13.07 -16.26 15.82
N VAL A 165 -12.22 -16.59 16.80
CA VAL A 165 -12.00 -15.69 17.93
C VAL A 165 -11.08 -14.52 17.54
N ILE A 166 -11.61 -13.31 17.67
CA ILE A 166 -10.89 -12.06 17.44
C ILE A 166 -10.12 -11.70 18.71
N ASN A 167 -8.80 -11.66 18.63
CA ASN A 167 -7.97 -11.17 19.74
C ASN A 167 -7.96 -9.64 19.73
N GLY A 168 -7.83 -8.98 20.88
CA GLY A 168 -7.75 -7.50 20.95
C GLY A 168 -6.53 -6.88 20.27
N ASN A 169 -5.55 -7.68 19.85
CA ASN A 169 -4.28 -7.21 19.29
C ASN A 169 -4.37 -6.87 17.79
N PRO A 170 -3.69 -5.80 17.32
CA PRO A 170 -3.61 -5.46 15.90
C PRO A 170 -2.91 -6.56 15.09
N LEU A 171 -3.21 -6.64 13.80
CA LEU A 171 -2.43 -7.47 12.87
C LEU A 171 -0.95 -7.09 12.90
N HIS A 172 -0.08 -8.09 12.79
CA HIS A 172 1.35 -7.84 12.64
C HIS A 172 1.68 -7.44 11.19
N HIS A 173 2.72 -6.62 11.00
CA HIS A 173 3.11 -6.13 9.67
C HIS A 173 3.47 -7.22 8.65
N SER A 174 3.77 -8.44 9.11
CA SER A 174 4.02 -9.60 8.24
C SER A 174 2.74 -10.32 7.81
N ASP A 175 1.59 -10.07 8.44
CA ASP A 175 0.32 -10.68 8.06
C ASP A 175 -0.19 -10.15 6.72
N ILE A 176 0.03 -8.86 6.44
CA ILE A 176 -0.36 -8.26 5.16
C ILE A 176 0.37 -8.92 3.97
N PRO A 177 1.72 -9.04 3.94
CA PRO A 177 2.39 -9.81 2.89
C PRO A 177 1.95 -11.27 2.80
N ARG A 178 1.66 -11.96 3.92
CA ARG A 178 1.19 -13.36 3.91
C ARG A 178 -0.17 -13.48 3.24
N LEU A 179 -1.10 -12.60 3.60
CA LEU A 179 -2.43 -12.50 3.01
C LEU A 179 -2.32 -12.23 1.50
N VAL A 180 -1.56 -11.20 1.12
CA VAL A 180 -1.37 -10.85 -0.30
C VAL A 180 -0.78 -12.03 -1.09
N LYS A 181 0.22 -12.72 -0.54
CA LYS A 181 0.84 -13.89 -1.17
C LYS A 181 -0.12 -15.08 -1.30
N LYS A 182 -0.94 -15.34 -0.27
CA LYS A 182 -1.97 -16.39 -0.28
C LYS A 182 -2.91 -16.21 -1.47
N TYR A 183 -3.53 -15.04 -1.62
CA TYR A 183 -4.49 -14.81 -2.70
C TYR A 183 -3.80 -14.61 -4.06
N SER A 184 -2.57 -14.08 -4.10
CA SER A 184 -1.76 -14.04 -5.34
C SER A 184 -1.50 -15.44 -5.88
N LYS A 185 -1.12 -16.39 -5.02
CA LYS A 185 -0.93 -17.79 -5.43
C LYS A 185 -2.21 -18.37 -6.02
N ALA A 186 -3.35 -18.07 -5.39
CA ALA A 186 -4.65 -18.61 -5.79
C ALA A 186 -5.12 -18.10 -7.16
N ILE A 187 -4.67 -16.92 -7.59
CA ILE A 187 -4.93 -16.39 -8.95
C ILE A 187 -3.77 -16.65 -9.93
N GLY A 188 -2.86 -17.58 -9.61
CA GLY A 188 -1.76 -17.97 -10.50
C GLY A 188 -0.54 -17.03 -10.51
N ILE A 189 -0.45 -16.05 -9.60
CA ILE A 189 0.71 -15.16 -9.47
C ILE A 189 1.74 -15.75 -8.51
N ASN A 190 3.00 -15.80 -8.95
CA ASN A 190 4.11 -16.25 -8.12
C ASN A 190 4.24 -15.41 -6.83
N PRO A 191 4.11 -16.01 -5.63
CA PRO A 191 4.23 -15.31 -4.35
C PRO A 191 5.57 -14.61 -4.10
N ASN A 192 6.62 -14.99 -4.83
CA ASN A 192 7.95 -14.37 -4.73
C ASN A 192 8.03 -13.04 -5.48
N GLU A 193 7.07 -12.76 -6.36
CA GLU A 193 7.00 -11.50 -7.09
C GLU A 193 6.21 -10.43 -6.32
N VAL A 194 5.40 -10.82 -5.33
CA VAL A 194 4.52 -9.90 -4.60
C VAL A 194 4.97 -9.63 -3.17
N SER A 195 4.54 -8.50 -2.61
CA SER A 195 4.77 -8.14 -1.21
C SER A 195 3.61 -7.31 -0.65
N GLY A 196 3.71 -6.87 0.61
CA GLY A 196 2.76 -5.93 1.19
C GLY A 196 2.71 -4.55 0.51
N HIS A 197 3.62 -4.23 -0.42
CA HIS A 197 3.57 -3.00 -1.24
C HIS A 197 2.85 -3.21 -2.57
N SER A 198 2.53 -4.45 -2.95
CA SER A 198 1.97 -4.77 -4.27
C SER A 198 0.58 -4.17 -4.49
N LEU A 199 -0.26 -4.06 -3.46
CA LEU A 199 -1.58 -3.39 -3.56
C LEU A 199 -1.43 -1.90 -3.89
N ARG A 200 -0.55 -1.21 -3.17
CA ARG A 200 -0.29 0.22 -3.37
C ARG A 200 0.32 0.50 -4.74
N ALA A 201 1.29 -0.30 -5.18
CA ALA A 201 1.84 -0.22 -6.53
C ALA A 201 0.76 -0.53 -7.59
N GLY A 202 -0.10 -1.50 -7.30
CA GLY A 202 -1.27 -1.87 -8.09
C GLY A 202 -2.24 -0.71 -8.28
N PHE A 203 -2.57 0.02 -7.22
CA PHE A 203 -3.43 1.20 -7.29
C PHE A 203 -2.85 2.26 -8.22
N ILE A 204 -1.57 2.62 -8.04
CA ILE A 204 -0.89 3.63 -8.85
C ILE A 204 -0.92 3.24 -10.33
N THR A 205 -0.57 1.98 -10.61
CA THR A 205 -0.55 1.45 -11.99
C THR A 205 -1.95 1.43 -12.60
N SER A 206 -2.97 1.03 -11.84
CA SER A 206 -4.35 0.99 -12.34
C SER A 206 -4.86 2.40 -12.60
N ALA A 207 -4.61 3.34 -11.68
CA ALA A 207 -4.99 4.73 -11.86
C ALA A 207 -4.31 5.36 -13.09
N ALA A 208 -3.02 5.06 -13.32
CA ALA A 208 -2.30 5.49 -14.52
C ALA A 208 -2.92 4.91 -15.80
N VAL A 209 -3.16 3.59 -15.86
CA VAL A 209 -3.80 2.92 -17.03
C VAL A 209 -5.18 3.50 -17.34
N HIS A 210 -5.92 3.91 -16.31
CA HIS A 210 -7.24 4.56 -16.40
C HIS A 210 -7.16 6.10 -16.52
N ASN A 211 -6.01 6.65 -16.91
CA ASN A 211 -5.78 8.08 -17.18
C ASN A 211 -6.16 9.02 -16.02
N ALA A 212 -6.04 8.55 -14.77
CA ALA A 212 -6.24 9.40 -13.62
C ALA A 212 -5.15 10.47 -13.56
N ARG A 213 -5.55 11.69 -13.20
CA ARG A 213 -4.60 12.81 -13.08
C ARG A 213 -3.52 12.52 -12.04
N MET A 214 -2.29 12.88 -12.37
CA MET A 214 -1.11 12.69 -11.51
C MET A 214 -1.29 13.27 -10.10
N ASP A 215 -1.82 14.48 -10.00
CA ASP A 215 -2.05 15.17 -8.72
C ASP A 215 -2.99 14.37 -7.81
N LYS A 216 -4.05 13.77 -8.38
CA LYS A 216 -4.98 12.90 -7.65
C LYS A 216 -4.37 11.57 -7.23
N ILE A 217 -3.54 10.97 -8.08
CA ILE A 217 -2.76 9.78 -7.71
C ILE A 217 -1.83 10.11 -6.54
N MET A 218 -1.12 11.24 -6.61
CA MET A 218 -0.21 11.70 -5.56
C MET A 218 -0.93 12.05 -4.27
N GLU A 219 -2.13 12.64 -4.34
CA GLU A 219 -2.97 12.96 -3.19
C GLU A 219 -3.33 11.69 -2.38
N ILE A 220 -3.89 10.67 -3.05
CA ILE A 220 -4.28 9.40 -2.39
C ILE A 220 -3.04 8.64 -1.91
N THR A 221 -2.04 8.55 -2.76
CA THR A 221 -0.84 7.77 -2.43
C THR A 221 0.05 8.52 -1.45
N ARG A 222 -0.02 9.84 -1.32
CA ARG A 222 0.87 10.63 -0.46
C ARG A 222 2.34 10.46 -0.87
N HIS A 223 2.60 10.42 -2.17
CA HIS A 223 3.97 10.56 -2.69
C HIS A 223 4.33 12.04 -2.71
N THR A 224 5.49 12.37 -2.15
CA THR A 224 6.03 13.74 -2.18
C THR A 224 6.89 13.99 -3.42
N ASN A 225 7.41 12.93 -4.04
CA ASN A 225 8.27 13.02 -5.23
C ASN A 225 7.52 12.54 -6.49
N PRO A 226 7.15 13.45 -7.41
CA PRO A 226 6.45 13.12 -8.65
C PRO A 226 7.16 12.08 -9.52
N SER A 227 8.50 12.08 -9.54
CA SER A 227 9.29 11.15 -10.37
C SER A 227 9.03 9.68 -10.06
N THR A 228 8.59 9.37 -8.82
CA THR A 228 8.22 8.01 -8.42
C THR A 228 6.93 7.56 -9.11
N VAL A 229 5.98 8.48 -9.31
CA VAL A 229 4.68 8.18 -9.92
C VAL A 229 4.77 8.23 -11.45
N ILE A 230 5.53 9.17 -12.02
CA ILE A 230 5.79 9.28 -13.47
C ILE A 230 6.24 7.94 -14.07
N ARG A 231 7.04 7.18 -13.32
CA ARG A 231 7.50 5.86 -13.77
C ARG A 231 6.36 4.88 -14.04
N TYR A 232 5.34 4.86 -13.19
CA TYR A 232 4.18 3.99 -13.40
C TYR A 232 3.33 4.42 -14.58
N ILE A 233 3.26 5.72 -14.85
CA ILE A 233 2.57 6.27 -16.03
C ILE A 233 3.32 5.89 -17.30
N ARG A 234 4.64 6.10 -17.35
CA ARG A 234 5.46 5.67 -18.49
C ARG A 234 5.34 4.16 -18.77
N ASP A 235 5.35 3.35 -17.71
CA ASP A 235 5.17 1.89 -17.84
C ASP A 235 3.75 1.52 -18.32
N ALA A 236 2.73 2.35 -18.07
CA ALA A 236 1.36 2.15 -18.56
C ALA A 236 1.17 2.59 -20.02
N ASP A 237 1.95 3.58 -20.47
CA ASP A 237 1.86 4.19 -21.79
C ASP A 237 2.86 3.63 -22.81
N VAL A 238 3.62 2.58 -22.48
CA VAL A 238 4.71 2.04 -23.34
C VAL A 238 4.30 1.76 -24.79
N PHE A 239 3.05 1.37 -25.01
CA PHE A 239 2.49 1.08 -26.34
C PHE A 239 1.40 2.08 -26.77
N ARG A 240 1.09 3.09 -25.95
CA ARG A 240 0.11 4.13 -26.27
C ARG A 240 0.84 5.35 -26.83
N ASP A 241 0.25 6.02 -27.82
CA ASP A 241 0.87 7.15 -28.52
C ASP A 241 2.28 6.80 -28.99
N HIS A 242 2.46 5.54 -29.43
CA HIS A 242 3.77 5.05 -29.80
C HIS A 242 4.25 5.86 -31.00
N ALA A 243 5.49 6.35 -30.97
CA ALA A 243 5.99 7.23 -32.03
C ALA A 243 5.87 6.61 -33.44
N GLY A 244 5.86 5.27 -33.52
CA GLY A 244 5.64 4.50 -34.75
C GLY A 244 4.20 4.12 -35.09
N GLU A 245 3.19 4.48 -34.29
CA GLU A 245 1.79 4.04 -34.46
C GLU A 245 1.19 4.42 -35.83
N ASN A 246 1.71 5.48 -36.47
CA ASN A 246 1.23 5.94 -37.77
C ASN A 246 2.14 5.54 -38.96
N PHE A 247 3.19 4.73 -38.73
CA PHE A 247 4.10 4.31 -39.82
C PHE A 247 4.71 2.89 -39.67
N LEU A 248 4.40 2.18 -38.58
CA LEU A 248 4.62 0.73 -38.43
C LEU A 248 3.35 -0.02 -38.81
#